data_AF-A0A961JTQ7-F1
#
_entry.id   AF-A0A961JTQ7-F1
#
_cell.length_a   1.000
_cell.length_b   1.000
_cell.length_c   1.000
_cell.angle_alpha   90.00
_cell.angle_beta   90.00
_cell.angle_gamma   90.00
#
_symmetry.space_group_name_H-M   'P 1'
#
loop_
_entity.id
_entity.type
_entity.pdbx_description
1 polymer ?
#
loop_
_entity_poly.entity_id
_entity_poly.type
_entity_poly.pdbx_seq_one_letter_code
_entity_poly.pdbx_strand_id
1 'polypeptide(L)'
;MSSSSPAVAARCAFARAGVGAVATQNVTNPALGPAVLDRLEAGARAKDAVIGAIADEAFPDYRQVIAVDGSGGSFVHSGRNALGIWTATTG
;
A
#
# COMPACT_ATOMS: atom_id res chain seq x y z
N MET A 1 -8.87 -1.52 -10.14
CA MET A 1 -8.47 -0.10 -10.12
C MET A 1 -8.74 0.47 -11.51
N SER A 2 -9.65 1.44 -11.65
CA SER A 2 -9.90 2.14 -12.92
C SER A 2 -9.41 3.57 -12.78
N SER A 3 -8.48 3.99 -13.63
CA SER A 3 -8.00 5.36 -13.78
C SER A 3 -7.85 5.60 -15.27
N SER A 4 -8.15 6.80 -15.76
CA SER A 4 -8.17 7.21 -17.17
C SER A 4 -6.79 7.23 -17.85
N SER A 5 -5.78 6.58 -17.27
CA SER A 5 -4.39 6.54 -17.74
C SER A 5 -3.94 5.08 -17.96
N PRO A 6 -3.56 4.67 -19.19
CA PRO A 6 -3.29 3.26 -19.56
C PRO A 6 -2.09 2.55 -18.86
N ALA A 7 -1.53 3.08 -17.78
CA ALA A 7 -0.34 2.53 -17.11
C ALA A 7 -0.40 2.58 -15.56
N VAL A 8 -1.56 2.86 -14.96
CA VAL A 8 -1.69 3.02 -13.51
C VAL A 8 -1.59 1.69 -12.74
N ALA A 9 -2.08 0.59 -13.28
CA ALA A 9 -2.10 -0.69 -12.55
C ALA A 9 -0.69 -1.21 -12.22
N ALA A 10 0.30 -0.98 -13.09
CA ALA A 10 1.67 -1.46 -12.90
C ALA A 10 2.48 -0.59 -11.91
N ARG A 11 2.13 0.70 -11.76
CA ARG A 11 2.84 1.63 -10.87
C ARG A 11 2.37 1.55 -9.42
N CYS A 12 1.26 0.85 -9.21
CA CYS A 12 0.47 0.88 -8.00
C CYS A 12 0.29 -0.49 -7.38
N ALA A 13 0.85 -1.56 -7.92
CA ALA A 13 0.72 -2.92 -7.41
C ALA A 13 2.08 -3.62 -7.41
N PHE A 14 2.49 -4.10 -6.23
CA PHE A 14 3.75 -4.80 -5.98
C PHE A 14 3.41 -6.14 -5.32
N ALA A 15 4.07 -7.21 -5.71
CA ALA A 15 3.88 -8.51 -5.10
C ALA A 15 5.22 -9.26 -5.03
N ARG A 16 5.42 -10.01 -3.96
CA ARG A 16 6.56 -10.91 -3.78
C ARG A 16 6.06 -12.25 -3.27
N ALA A 17 6.39 -13.31 -3.98
CA ALA A 17 5.93 -14.67 -3.67
C ALA A 17 6.39 -15.08 -2.27
N GLY A 18 5.49 -15.66 -1.48
CA GLY A 18 5.77 -16.06 -0.10
C GLY A 18 5.85 -14.90 0.91
N VAL A 19 5.75 -13.64 0.46
CA VAL A 19 5.89 -12.45 1.31
C VAL A 19 4.58 -11.67 1.41
N GLY A 20 3.98 -11.32 0.27
CA GLY A 20 2.74 -10.55 0.25
C GLY A 20 2.55 -9.69 -0.99
N ALA A 21 1.53 -8.83 -0.95
CA ALA A 21 1.20 -7.88 -2.00
C ALA A 21 0.88 -6.50 -1.40
N VAL A 22 1.24 -5.45 -2.13
CA VAL A 22 1.05 -4.05 -1.72
C VAL A 22 0.50 -3.28 -2.90
N ALA A 23 -0.53 -2.47 -2.67
CA ALA A 23 -1.05 -1.54 -3.64
C ALA A 23 -1.07 -0.10 -3.12
N THR A 24 -0.74 0.87 -3.95
CA THR A 24 -0.71 2.30 -3.59
C THR A 24 -1.54 3.13 -4.56
N GLN A 25 -2.37 4.07 -4.12
CA GLN A 25 -3.10 4.99 -5.04
C GLN A 25 -2.85 6.48 -4.73
N ASN A 26 -2.77 7.24 -5.84
CA ASN A 26 -3.00 8.69 -5.99
C ASN A 26 -1.97 9.69 -5.39
N VAL A 27 -0.83 9.88 -6.08
CA VAL A 27 0.39 10.62 -5.66
C VAL A 27 1.41 9.66 -5.05
N THR A 28 1.90 8.77 -5.90
CA THR A 28 2.71 7.62 -5.55
C THR A 28 4.15 8.03 -5.31
N ASN A 29 4.66 7.87 -4.07
CA ASN A 29 6.07 7.58 -3.89
C ASN A 29 6.30 6.12 -4.31
N PRO A 30 6.95 5.83 -5.45
CA PRO A 30 7.17 4.45 -5.90
C PRO A 30 8.02 3.62 -4.95
N ALA A 31 8.73 4.25 -4.01
CA ALA A 31 9.50 3.56 -2.97
C ALA A 31 8.64 2.90 -1.88
N LEU A 32 7.37 3.31 -1.71
CA LEU A 32 6.50 2.78 -0.66
C LEU A 32 6.17 1.30 -0.85
N GLY A 33 5.90 0.87 -2.08
CA GLY A 33 5.60 -0.54 -2.39
C GLY A 33 6.73 -1.48 -1.98
N PRO A 34 7.96 -1.26 -2.47
CA PRO A 34 9.15 -2.00 -2.04
C PRO A 34 9.39 -1.90 -0.52
N ALA A 35 9.30 -0.72 0.07
CA ALA A 35 9.56 -0.52 1.50
C ALA A 35 8.57 -1.26 2.42
N VAL A 36 7.32 -1.44 1.99
CA VAL A 36 6.35 -2.28 2.70
C VAL A 36 6.66 -3.76 2.47
N LEU A 37 6.99 -4.17 1.23
CA LEU A 37 7.36 -5.56 0.94
C LEU A 37 8.60 -6.03 1.70
N ASP A 38 9.61 -5.17 1.86
CA ASP A 38 10.83 -5.49 2.61
C ASP A 38 10.53 -5.70 4.11
N ARG A 39 9.59 -4.92 4.66
CA ARG A 39 9.11 -5.12 6.05
C ARG A 39 8.28 -6.41 6.18
N LEU A 40 7.44 -6.72 5.19
CA LEU A 40 6.72 -7.99 5.15
C LEU A 40 7.66 -9.19 5.06
N GLU A 41 8.73 -9.09 4.26
CA GLU A 41 9.75 -10.13 4.14
C GLU A 41 10.52 -10.33 5.45
N ALA A 42 10.74 -9.26 6.21
CA ALA A 42 11.29 -9.31 7.56
C ALA A 42 10.32 -9.91 8.60
N GLY A 43 9.11 -10.32 8.20
CA GLY A 43 8.11 -10.97 9.06
C GLY A 43 7.17 -10.00 9.77
N ALA A 44 7.17 -8.72 9.40
CA ALA A 44 6.18 -7.78 9.92
C ALA A 44 4.77 -8.11 9.40
N ARG A 45 3.74 -7.86 10.22
CA ARG A 45 2.35 -7.94 9.77
C ARG A 45 2.01 -6.75 8.86
N ALA A 46 1.01 -6.90 8.00
CA ALA A 46 0.59 -5.87 7.05
C ALA A 46 0.40 -4.48 7.69
N LYS A 47 -0.18 -4.42 8.89
CA LYS A 47 -0.37 -3.17 9.63
C LYS A 47 0.95 -2.51 10.01
N ASP A 48 1.87 -3.24 10.63
CA ASP A 48 3.14 -2.71 11.13
C ASP A 48 4.07 -2.33 9.96
N ALA A 49 4.03 -3.13 8.88
CA ALA A 49 4.76 -2.84 7.65
C ALA A 49 4.32 -1.51 7.01
N VAL A 50 3.01 -1.29 6.91
CA VAL A 50 2.43 -0.07 6.34
C VAL A 50 2.68 1.14 7.24
N ILE A 51 2.43 1.03 8.55
CA ILE A 51 2.69 2.13 9.50
C ILE A 51 4.18 2.51 9.49
N GLY A 52 5.07 1.52 9.51
CA GLY A 52 6.51 1.75 9.47
C GLY A 52 6.94 2.44 8.18
N ALA A 53 6.42 2.04 7.02
CA ALA A 53 6.75 2.67 5.75
C ALA A 53 6.20 4.10 5.62
N ILE A 54 5.06 4.39 6.23
CA ILE A 54 4.43 5.72 6.21
C ILE A 54 5.09 6.68 7.20
N ALA A 55 5.64 6.19 8.31
CA ALA A 55 6.35 7.02 9.27
C ALA A 55 7.54 7.77 8.65
N ASP A 56 8.14 7.19 7.60
CA ASP A 56 9.27 7.77 6.86
C ASP A 56 8.81 8.69 5.69
N GLU A 57 7.50 8.82 5.44
CA GLU A 57 6.98 9.67 4.36
C GLU A 57 6.90 11.14 4.76
N ALA A 58 7.34 12.02 3.87
CA ALA A 58 7.21 13.47 4.06
C ALA A 58 5.75 13.96 4.05
N PHE A 59 4.84 13.24 3.37
CA PHE A 59 3.46 13.65 3.16
C PHE A 59 2.47 12.47 3.33
N PRO A 60 2.37 11.88 4.53
CA PRO A 60 1.61 10.65 4.77
C PRO A 60 0.11 10.83 4.57
N ASP A 61 -0.41 12.04 4.77
CA ASP A 61 -1.83 12.39 4.59
C ASP A 61 -2.29 12.33 3.12
N TYR A 62 -1.38 12.29 2.16
CA TYR A 62 -1.68 12.18 0.74
C TYR A 62 -1.54 10.75 0.21
N ARG A 63 -1.23 9.77 1.07
CA ARG A 63 -0.96 8.39 0.64
C ARG A 63 -2.15 7.48 0.91
N GLN A 64 -2.50 6.66 -0.07
CA GLN A 64 -3.36 5.50 0.13
C GLN A 64 -2.54 4.24 -0.13
N VAL A 65 -2.41 3.36 0.86
CA VAL A 65 -1.60 2.13 0.79
C VAL A 65 -2.42 0.97 1.34
N ILE A 66 -2.48 -0.12 0.59
CA ILE A 66 -3.10 -1.38 0.97
C ILE A 66 -2.00 -2.44 0.97
N ALA A 67 -1.90 -3.25 2.00
CA ALA A 67 -0.99 -4.39 2.05
C ALA A 67 -1.72 -5.65 2.47
N VAL A 68 -1.28 -6.77 1.92
CA VAL A 68 -1.66 -8.13 2.31
C VAL A 68 -0.36 -8.88 2.59
N ASP A 69 -0.21 -9.39 3.80
CA ASP A 69 0.94 -10.19 4.22
C ASP A 69 0.75 -11.68 3.90
N GLY A 70 1.84 -12.46 3.93
CA GLY A 70 1.84 -13.89 3.64
C GLY A 70 1.01 -14.74 4.62
N SER A 71 0.58 -14.19 5.75
CA SER A 71 -0.33 -14.85 6.69
C SER A 71 -1.81 -14.60 6.39
N GLY A 72 -2.11 -13.87 5.32
CA GLY A 72 -3.46 -13.46 4.94
C GLY A 72 -3.96 -12.22 5.69
N GLY A 73 -3.13 -11.61 6.53
CA GLY A 73 -3.44 -10.35 7.19
C GLY A 73 -3.43 -9.21 6.18
N SER A 74 -4.40 -8.31 6.27
CA SER A 74 -4.45 -7.12 5.41
C SER A 74 -4.59 -5.83 6.21
N PHE A 75 -4.09 -4.74 5.65
CA PHE A 75 -4.22 -3.42 6.24
C PHE A 75 -4.32 -2.35 5.16
N VAL A 76 -5.14 -1.33 5.44
CA VAL A 76 -5.34 -0.18 4.58
C VAL A 76 -5.01 1.09 5.36
N HIS A 77 -4.04 1.85 4.87
CA HIS A 77 -3.86 3.25 5.23
C HIS A 77 -4.48 4.14 4.18
N SER A 78 -5.29 5.10 4.62
CA SER A 78 -5.81 6.16 3.77
C SER A 78 -5.55 7.50 4.46
N GLY A 79 -4.62 8.26 3.92
CA GLY A 79 -4.36 9.63 4.33
C GLY A 79 -5.59 10.51 4.11
N ARG A 80 -5.77 11.51 4.97
CA ARG A 80 -6.96 12.39 4.99
C ARG A 80 -7.15 13.21 3.71
N ASN A 81 -6.08 13.39 2.93
CA ASN A 81 -6.05 14.16 1.69
C ASN A 81 -5.94 13.28 0.43
N ALA A 82 -6.03 11.95 0.55
CA ALA A 82 -6.16 11.06 -0.60
C ALA A 82 -7.55 11.30 -1.25
N LEU A 83 -7.58 11.95 -2.41
CA LEU A 83 -8.83 12.34 -3.08
C LEU A 83 -9.69 11.12 -3.47
N GLY A 84 -10.97 11.12 -3.08
CA GLY A 84 -12.07 10.39 -3.76
C GLY A 84 -12.72 9.24 -2.97
N ILE A 85 -14.00 9.45 -2.64
CA ILE A 85 -15.07 8.51 -2.19
C ILE A 85 -14.64 7.06 -1.86
N TRP A 86 -14.76 6.73 -0.59
CA TRP A 86 -14.41 5.48 0.08
C TRP A 86 -15.40 4.33 -0.20
N THR A 87 -14.88 3.17 -0.62
CA THR A 87 -15.48 1.84 -0.33
C THR A 87 -14.36 0.85 -0.02
N ALA A 88 -14.26 0.42 1.25
CA ALA A 88 -13.40 -0.69 1.65
C ALA A 88 -14.30 -1.81 2.21
N THR A 89 -14.39 -2.92 1.49
CA THR A 89 -14.95 -4.17 2.00
C THR A 89 -13.80 -5.00 2.56
N THR A 90 -13.89 -5.35 3.84
CA THR A 90 -13.10 -6.45 4.42
C THR A 90 -14.08 -7.60 4.54
N GLY A 91 -13.84 -8.69 3.79
CA GLY A 91 -14.63 -9.92 3.80
C GLY A 91 -13.79 -11.07 4.30
#